data_AF-A0A2V7MVT6-F1
#
_entry.id   AF-A0A2V7MVT6-F1
#
_cell.length_a   1.000
_cell.length_b   1.000
_cell.length_c   1.000
_cell.angle_alpha   90.00
_cell.angle_beta   90.00
_cell.angle_gamma   90.00
#
_symmetry.space_group_name_H-M   'P 1'
#
loop_
_entity.id
_entity.type
_entity.pdbx_description
1 polymer ?
#
loop_
_entity_poly.entity_id
_entity_poly.type
_entity_poly.pdbx_seq_one_letter_code
_entity_poly.pdbx_strand_id
1 'polypeptide(L)'
;MTLRLILVIASLAQSQDTQPHVIRWWEVAAVVGTVGLASIADHGIDLWIQDHRSSNSDAVAAVLRNGGEPALAVGVGGGMALAGLISGHDGLRRSGERVLAAVGVAGLTSVALKFPVGRLRPSDTDDPYVFKPFSGNDAFPSGHTTVAFALAASLSGEIHNPWVSAVLYAGAAGTGWSRLNDHLHWFSDVLMGSAVGITGAKVIEGRWRVFGLHPPKFLVEPSGARLEWHAEF
;
A
#
# COMPACT_ATOMS: atom_id res chain seq x y z
N MET A 1 32.74 10.93 36.73
CA MET A 1 32.79 9.83 35.76
C MET A 1 31.43 9.47 35.14
N THR A 2 30.34 10.15 35.52
CA THR A 2 28.96 9.77 35.18
C THR A 2 28.41 10.46 33.92
N LEU A 3 28.90 11.65 33.55
CA LEU A 3 28.45 12.35 32.34
C LEU A 3 28.89 11.68 31.03
N ARG A 4 30.05 11.02 31.00
CA ARG A 4 30.50 10.30 29.79
C ARG A 4 29.67 9.06 29.50
N LEU A 5 29.14 8.40 30.53
CA LEU A 5 28.30 7.20 30.35
C LEU A 5 26.90 7.58 29.82
N ILE A 6 26.35 8.71 30.25
CA ILE A 6 25.06 9.22 29.75
C ILE A 6 25.18 9.71 28.30
N LEU A 7 26.29 10.35 27.92
CA LEU A 7 26.53 10.75 26.53
C LEU A 7 26.77 9.56 25.59
N VAL A 8 27.39 8.48 26.06
CA VAL A 8 27.56 7.24 25.28
C VAL A 8 26.23 6.50 25.12
N ILE A 9 25.36 6.49 26.13
CA ILE A 9 24.02 5.90 26.00
C ILE A 9 23.12 6.78 25.10
N ALA A 10 23.25 8.11 25.16
CA ALA A 10 22.53 9.03 24.26
C ALA A 10 23.04 8.96 22.81
N SER A 11 24.32 8.62 22.58
CA SER A 11 24.85 8.38 21.22
C SER A 11 24.50 6.98 20.69
N LEU A 12 24.24 6.01 21.57
CA LEU A 12 23.74 4.67 21.19
C LEU A 12 22.23 4.62 20.97
N ALA A 13 21.51 5.67 21.39
CA ALA A 13 20.11 5.91 21.08
C ALA A 13 19.91 6.86 19.88
N GLN A 14 20.99 7.21 19.17
CA GLN A 14 20.87 7.70 17.80
C GLN A 14 20.19 6.59 17.01
N SER A 15 18.99 6.91 16.52
CA SER A 15 18.20 6.16 15.56
C SER A 15 19.08 5.24 14.75
N GLN A 16 18.75 3.95 14.69
CA GLN A 16 19.33 3.10 13.65
C GLN A 16 19.02 3.76 12.31
N ASP A 17 20.02 4.48 11.81
CA ASP A 17 20.03 5.23 10.58
C ASP A 17 20.16 4.20 9.47
N THR A 18 19.11 3.39 9.34
CA THR A 18 18.97 2.43 8.26
C THR A 18 18.80 3.28 7.02
N GLN A 19 19.88 3.40 6.26
CA GLN A 19 19.86 4.09 4.99
C GLN A 19 18.66 3.57 4.19
N PRO A 20 17.79 4.47 3.73
CA PRO A 20 16.58 4.04 3.06
C PRO A 20 16.92 3.28 1.79
N HIS A 21 16.19 2.19 1.54
CA HIS A 21 16.37 1.36 0.37
C HIS A 21 16.05 2.16 -0.89
N VAL A 22 17.02 2.30 -1.79
CA VAL A 22 16.82 2.99 -3.06
C VAL A 22 16.30 1.98 -4.08
N ILE A 23 15.04 2.15 -4.50
CA ILE A 23 14.40 1.32 -5.51
C ILE A 23 15.11 1.54 -6.83
N ARG A 24 15.69 0.45 -7.37
CA ARG A 24 16.39 0.45 -8.65
C ARG A 24 15.43 0.09 -9.78
N TRP A 25 15.73 0.54 -11.00
CA TRP A 25 14.89 0.25 -12.18
C TRP A 25 14.67 -1.24 -12.41
N TRP A 26 15.65 -2.09 -12.09
CA TRP A 26 15.54 -3.53 -12.24
C TRP A 26 14.62 -4.17 -11.19
N GLU A 27 14.45 -3.56 -10.01
CA GLU A 27 13.50 -4.04 -9.00
C GLU A 27 12.06 -3.79 -9.48
N VAL A 28 11.82 -2.63 -10.08
CA VAL A 28 10.55 -2.34 -10.77
C VAL A 28 10.33 -3.33 -11.90
N ALA A 29 11.34 -3.58 -12.74
CA ALA A 29 11.26 -4.56 -13.82
C ALA A 29 11.01 -5.99 -13.29
N ALA A 30 11.61 -6.36 -12.16
CA ALA A 30 11.41 -7.66 -11.52
C ALA A 30 9.98 -7.82 -10.98
N VAL A 31 9.42 -6.78 -10.35
CA VAL A 31 8.02 -6.77 -9.90
C VAL A 31 7.07 -6.87 -11.10
N VAL A 32 7.26 -6.03 -12.13
CA VAL A 32 6.44 -6.07 -13.35
C VAL A 32 6.55 -7.42 -14.06
N GLY A 33 7.76 -7.98 -14.18
CA GLY A 33 7.99 -9.29 -14.78
C GLY A 33 7.33 -10.41 -13.97
N THR A 34 7.39 -10.36 -12.64
CA THR A 34 6.72 -11.33 -11.76
C THR A 34 5.20 -11.28 -11.91
N VAL A 35 4.63 -10.07 -11.95
CA VAL A 35 3.18 -9.88 -12.20
C VAL A 35 2.79 -10.37 -13.58
N GLY A 36 3.62 -10.09 -14.61
CA GLY A 36 3.41 -10.60 -15.97
C GLY A 36 3.42 -12.13 -16.04
N LEU A 37 4.36 -12.78 -15.37
CA LEU A 37 4.39 -14.25 -15.27
C LEU A 37 3.19 -14.80 -14.50
N ALA A 38 2.80 -14.16 -13.40
CA ALA A 38 1.63 -14.55 -12.63
C ALA A 38 0.32 -14.43 -13.45
N SER A 39 0.26 -13.49 -14.40
CA SER A 39 -0.93 -13.31 -15.25
C SER A 39 -1.27 -14.54 -16.10
N ILE A 40 -0.31 -15.42 -16.36
CA ILE A 40 -0.54 -16.70 -17.05
C ILE A 40 -1.55 -17.57 -16.27
N ALA A 41 -1.58 -17.44 -14.95
CA ALA A 41 -2.50 -18.18 -14.10
C ALA A 41 -3.87 -17.48 -13.92
N ASP A 42 -4.08 -16.27 -14.46
CA ASP A 42 -5.27 -15.46 -14.17
C ASP A 42 -6.58 -16.18 -14.51
N HIS A 43 -6.71 -16.64 -15.76
CA HIS A 43 -7.92 -17.34 -16.20
C HIS A 43 -8.14 -18.66 -15.44
N GLY A 44 -7.07 -19.43 -15.20
CA GLY A 44 -7.18 -20.69 -14.45
C GLY A 44 -7.58 -20.49 -12.99
N ILE A 45 -7.03 -19.47 -12.33
CA ILE A 45 -7.40 -19.09 -10.96
C ILE A 45 -8.82 -18.56 -10.92
N ASP A 46 -9.22 -17.72 -11.88
CA ASP A 46 -10.58 -17.19 -11.95
C ASP A 46 -11.60 -18.32 -12.05
N LEU A 47 -11.44 -19.22 -13.04
CA LEU A 47 -12.30 -20.39 -13.20
C LEU A 47 -12.35 -21.24 -11.93
N TRP A 48 -11.21 -21.53 -11.31
CA TRP A 48 -11.17 -22.34 -10.09
C TRP A 48 -11.92 -21.65 -8.95
N ILE A 49 -11.74 -20.34 -8.76
CA ILE A 49 -12.45 -19.58 -7.72
C ILE A 49 -13.95 -19.54 -8.00
N GLN A 50 -14.35 -19.25 -9.24
CA GLN A 50 -15.77 -19.17 -9.59
C GLN A 50 -16.47 -20.54 -9.48
N ASP A 51 -15.80 -21.65 -9.81
CA ASP A 51 -16.34 -23.01 -9.66
C ASP A 51 -16.53 -23.43 -8.19
N HIS A 52 -15.71 -22.87 -7.28
CA HIS A 52 -15.79 -23.13 -5.83
C HIS A 52 -16.52 -22.03 -5.06
N ARG A 53 -17.07 -21.03 -5.75
CA ARG A 53 -17.79 -19.91 -5.13
C ARG A 53 -19.11 -20.39 -4.55
N SER A 54 -19.46 -19.88 -3.38
CA SER A 54 -20.69 -20.22 -2.67
C SER A 54 -21.25 -19.02 -1.91
N SER A 55 -22.48 -19.12 -1.41
CA SER A 55 -23.06 -18.09 -0.54
C SER A 55 -22.20 -17.83 0.71
N ASN A 56 -21.52 -18.85 1.23
CA ASN A 56 -20.60 -18.71 2.37
C ASN A 56 -19.34 -17.93 1.98
N SER A 57 -18.73 -18.24 0.83
CA SER A 57 -17.54 -17.50 0.36
C SER A 57 -17.90 -16.04 0.05
N ASP A 58 -19.10 -15.79 -0.49
CA ASP A 58 -19.63 -14.45 -0.73
C ASP A 58 -19.85 -13.65 0.56
N ALA A 59 -20.38 -14.28 1.61
CA ALA A 59 -20.52 -13.64 2.92
C ALA A 59 -19.15 -13.29 3.54
N VAL A 60 -18.16 -14.19 3.43
CA VAL A 60 -16.79 -13.93 3.89
C VAL A 60 -16.15 -12.81 3.07
N ALA A 61 -16.31 -12.83 1.75
CA ALA A 61 -15.83 -11.77 0.85
C ALA A 61 -16.49 -10.42 1.14
N ALA A 62 -17.77 -10.41 1.52
CA ALA A 62 -18.50 -9.22 1.96
C ALA A 62 -17.88 -8.56 3.20
N VAL A 63 -17.38 -9.36 4.15
CA VAL A 63 -16.68 -8.82 5.32
C VAL A 63 -15.27 -8.35 4.95
N LEU A 64 -14.51 -9.20 4.25
CA LEU A 64 -13.10 -8.95 3.95
C LEU A 64 -12.87 -7.79 2.98
N ARG A 65 -13.82 -7.50 2.07
CA ARG A 65 -13.70 -6.34 1.16
C ARG A 65 -13.62 -5.01 1.88
N ASN A 66 -14.21 -4.89 3.07
CA ASN A 66 -14.18 -3.66 3.87
C ASN A 66 -12.74 -3.24 4.23
N GLY A 67 -11.81 -4.19 4.33
CA GLY A 67 -10.39 -3.92 4.55
C GLY A 67 -9.74 -3.04 3.48
N GLY A 68 -10.29 -3.04 2.26
CA GLY A 68 -9.83 -2.20 1.15
C GLY A 68 -10.68 -0.96 0.89
N GLU A 69 -11.71 -0.71 1.69
CA GLU A 69 -12.55 0.49 1.55
C GLU A 69 -11.77 1.73 2.02
N PRO A 70 -11.68 2.80 1.21
CA PRO A 70 -11.00 4.02 1.60
C PRO A 70 -11.54 4.61 2.91
N ALA A 71 -12.85 4.47 3.16
CA ALA A 71 -13.48 4.95 4.39
C ALA A 71 -12.91 4.29 5.65
N LEU A 72 -12.59 2.99 5.60
CA LEU A 72 -11.96 2.30 6.73
C LEU A 72 -10.56 2.85 6.99
N ALA A 73 -9.76 2.99 5.92
CA ALA A 73 -8.40 3.51 6.04
C ALA A 73 -8.37 4.97 6.54
N VAL A 74 -9.29 5.81 6.04
CA VAL A 74 -9.48 7.18 6.53
C VAL A 74 -9.95 7.20 7.98
N GLY A 75 -10.87 6.32 8.36
CA GLY A 75 -11.35 6.20 9.73
C GLY A 75 -10.23 5.79 10.70
N VAL A 76 -9.40 4.82 10.33
CA VAL A 76 -8.26 4.37 11.13
C VAL A 76 -7.20 5.47 11.25
N GLY A 77 -6.71 6.00 10.13
CA GLY A 77 -5.67 7.03 10.14
C GLY A 77 -6.14 8.34 10.77
N GLY A 78 -7.34 8.80 10.42
CA GLY A 78 -7.96 10.00 10.99
C GLY A 78 -8.30 9.84 12.48
N GLY A 79 -8.78 8.66 12.89
CA GLY A 79 -9.03 8.33 14.29
C GLY A 79 -7.75 8.34 15.12
N MET A 80 -6.66 7.75 14.62
CA MET A 80 -5.33 7.83 15.24
C MET A 80 -4.84 9.28 15.33
N ALA A 81 -4.95 10.05 14.24
CA ALA A 81 -4.54 11.45 14.20
C ALA A 81 -5.29 12.29 15.25
N LEU A 82 -6.62 12.15 15.28
CA LEU A 82 -7.49 12.85 16.22
C LEU A 82 -7.27 12.42 17.67
N ALA A 83 -7.13 11.12 17.93
CA ALA A 83 -6.82 10.62 19.26
C ALA A 83 -5.47 11.13 19.76
N GLY A 84 -4.46 11.19 18.90
CA GLY A 84 -3.16 11.79 19.21
C GLY A 84 -3.28 13.28 19.52
N LEU A 85 -4.07 14.02 18.76
CA LEU A 85 -4.36 15.44 19.01
C LEU A 85 -5.05 15.69 20.35
N ILE A 86 -6.11 14.93 20.66
CA ILE A 86 -6.90 15.09 21.89
C ILE A 86 -6.10 14.67 23.12
N SER A 87 -5.30 13.60 23.02
CA SER A 87 -4.52 13.07 24.13
C SER A 87 -3.15 13.74 24.32
N GLY A 88 -2.73 14.62 23.40
CA GLY A 88 -1.40 15.25 23.42
C GLY A 88 -0.25 14.29 23.04
N HIS A 89 -0.55 13.12 22.48
CA HIS A 89 0.46 12.16 22.01
C HIS A 89 0.84 12.40 20.55
N ASP A 90 1.83 13.27 20.35
CA ASP A 90 2.39 13.61 19.05
C ASP A 90 2.81 12.40 18.20
N GLY A 91 3.28 11.33 18.84
CA GLY A 91 3.65 10.09 18.15
C GLY A 91 2.46 9.46 17.45
N LEU A 92 1.37 9.21 18.19
CA LEU A 92 0.14 8.61 17.68
C LEU A 92 -0.48 9.48 16.57
N ARG A 93 -0.45 10.81 16.74
CA ARG A 93 -0.93 11.74 15.73
C ARG A 93 -0.19 11.56 14.41
N ARG A 94 1.15 11.60 14.46
CA ARG A 94 2.02 11.47 13.28
C ARG A 94 1.88 10.09 12.63
N SER A 95 1.71 9.02 13.42
CA SER A 95 1.41 7.69 12.89
C SER A 95 0.10 7.68 12.09
N GLY A 96 -0.95 8.33 12.60
CA GLY A 96 -2.22 8.49 11.87
C GLY A 96 -2.07 9.28 10.57
N GLU A 97 -1.35 10.41 10.60
CA GLU A 97 -1.04 11.21 9.41
C GLU A 97 -0.26 10.42 8.36
N ARG A 98 0.71 9.59 8.77
CA ARG A 98 1.47 8.70 7.88
C ARG A 98 0.60 7.63 7.25
N VAL A 99 -0.31 7.01 8.01
CA VAL A 99 -1.27 6.04 7.47
C VAL A 99 -2.12 6.67 6.37
N LEU A 100 -2.65 7.88 6.62
CA LEU A 100 -3.44 8.61 5.62
C LEU A 100 -2.62 8.94 4.37
N ALA A 101 -1.39 9.43 4.56
CA ALA A 101 -0.50 9.76 3.44
C ALA A 101 -0.09 8.52 2.63
N ALA A 102 0.18 7.40 3.29
CA ALA A 102 0.51 6.12 2.66
C ALA A 102 -0.64 5.61 1.77
N VAL A 103 -1.85 5.59 2.31
CA VAL A 103 -3.05 5.16 1.58
C VAL A 103 -3.38 6.13 0.45
N GLY A 104 -3.25 7.44 0.68
CA GLY A 104 -3.46 8.45 -0.35
C GLY A 104 -2.50 8.31 -1.52
N VAL A 105 -1.19 8.18 -1.25
CA VAL A 105 -0.18 8.00 -2.30
C VAL A 105 -0.37 6.68 -3.06
N ALA A 106 -0.62 5.57 -2.35
CA ALA A 106 -0.85 4.28 -2.99
C ALA A 106 -2.12 4.30 -3.85
N GLY A 107 -3.22 4.87 -3.34
CA GLY A 107 -4.48 5.01 -4.07
C GLY A 107 -4.35 5.87 -5.33
N LEU A 108 -3.71 7.04 -5.23
CA LEU A 108 -3.43 7.90 -6.38
C LEU A 108 -2.54 7.18 -7.41
N THR A 109 -1.56 6.41 -6.96
CA THR A 109 -0.72 5.59 -7.85
C THR A 109 -1.56 4.54 -8.58
N SER A 110 -2.45 3.84 -7.88
CA SER A 110 -3.38 2.88 -8.50
C SER A 110 -4.28 3.53 -9.55
N VAL A 111 -4.87 4.70 -9.25
CA VAL A 111 -5.67 5.47 -10.21
C VAL A 111 -4.87 5.89 -11.43
N ALA A 112 -3.65 6.39 -11.22
CA ALA A 112 -2.77 6.81 -12.30
C ALA A 112 -2.37 5.65 -13.22
N LEU A 113 -2.21 4.44 -12.68
CA LEU A 113 -1.90 3.23 -13.47
C LEU A 113 -3.11 2.70 -14.24
N LYS A 114 -4.33 2.79 -13.68
CA LYS A 114 -5.57 2.30 -14.34
C LYS A 114 -5.79 2.97 -15.69
N PHE A 115 -5.62 4.29 -15.76
CA PHE A 115 -5.92 5.09 -16.95
C PHE A 115 -5.18 4.64 -18.24
N PRO A 116 -3.84 4.53 -18.26
CA PRO A 116 -3.13 4.05 -19.44
C PRO A 116 -3.22 2.54 -19.66
N VAL A 117 -3.48 1.72 -18.63
CA VAL A 117 -3.53 0.26 -18.77
C VAL A 117 -4.87 -0.21 -19.34
N GLY A 118 -5.99 0.26 -18.78
CA GLY A 118 -7.32 0.01 -19.38
C GLY A 118 -7.74 -1.46 -19.44
N ARG A 119 -7.31 -2.30 -18.50
CA ARG A 119 -7.59 -3.75 -18.50
C ARG A 119 -9.05 -4.04 -18.14
N LEU A 120 -9.69 -4.96 -18.86
CA LEU A 120 -11.04 -5.44 -18.55
C LEU A 120 -11.04 -6.39 -17.36
N ARG A 121 -12.16 -6.42 -16.63
CA ARG A 121 -12.38 -7.31 -15.48
C ARG A 121 -12.83 -8.69 -15.95
N PRO A 122 -12.65 -9.74 -15.13
CA PRO A 122 -13.17 -11.06 -15.45
C PRO A 122 -14.71 -11.11 -15.55
N SER A 123 -15.42 -10.19 -14.88
CA SER A 123 -16.88 -10.02 -15.07
C SER A 123 -17.29 -9.55 -16.47
N ASP A 124 -16.37 -8.93 -17.23
CA ASP A 124 -16.65 -8.31 -18.53
C ASP A 124 -16.08 -9.12 -19.70
N THR A 125 -15.16 -10.05 -19.44
CA THR A 125 -14.50 -10.88 -20.45
C THR A 125 -13.83 -12.12 -19.83
N ASP A 126 -13.82 -13.23 -20.55
CA ASP A 126 -13.08 -14.43 -20.16
C ASP A 126 -11.59 -14.36 -20.55
N ASP A 127 -11.17 -13.36 -21.33
CA ASP A 127 -9.78 -13.19 -21.77
C ASP A 127 -9.03 -12.19 -20.86
N PRO A 128 -8.05 -12.66 -20.05
CA PRO A 128 -7.30 -11.78 -19.15
C PRO A 128 -6.40 -10.78 -19.89
N TYR A 129 -6.21 -10.91 -21.20
CA TYR A 129 -5.31 -10.08 -22.00
C TYR A 129 -6.01 -9.00 -22.82
N VAL A 130 -7.27 -8.68 -22.51
CA VAL A 130 -7.95 -7.55 -23.13
C VAL A 130 -7.61 -6.24 -22.42
N PHE A 131 -6.78 -5.44 -23.06
CA PHE A 131 -6.40 -4.09 -22.62
C PHE A 131 -6.90 -3.04 -23.61
N LYS A 132 -7.58 -2.02 -23.09
CA LYS A 132 -8.07 -0.87 -23.86
C LYS A 132 -7.59 0.42 -23.19
N PRO A 133 -6.36 0.87 -23.47
CA PRO A 133 -5.81 2.10 -22.89
C PRO A 133 -6.78 3.26 -23.00
N PHE A 134 -6.92 4.05 -21.92
CA PHE A 134 -7.76 5.25 -21.86
C PHE A 134 -9.26 5.02 -22.03
N SER A 135 -9.75 3.77 -21.95
CA SER A 135 -11.17 3.45 -22.08
C SER A 135 -12.00 3.68 -20.81
N GLY A 136 -11.35 3.92 -19.67
CA GLY A 136 -11.98 3.93 -18.35
C GLY A 136 -12.12 2.55 -17.71
N ASN A 137 -11.73 1.47 -18.40
CA ASN A 137 -11.60 0.15 -17.79
C ASN A 137 -10.51 0.18 -16.72
N ASP A 138 -10.76 -0.48 -15.60
CA ASP A 138 -9.97 -0.25 -14.40
C ASP A 138 -9.62 -1.55 -13.65
N ALA A 139 -9.56 -2.71 -14.29
CA ALA A 139 -9.21 -3.94 -13.57
C ALA A 139 -7.80 -3.86 -12.96
N PHE A 140 -6.81 -3.35 -13.70
CA PHE A 140 -5.42 -3.33 -13.26
C PHE A 140 -4.94 -1.94 -12.80
N PRO A 141 -4.29 -1.82 -11.63
CA PRO A 141 -4.24 -2.78 -10.53
C PRO A 141 -5.49 -2.70 -9.64
N SER A 142 -5.66 -3.69 -8.74
CA SER A 142 -6.79 -3.70 -7.80
C SER A 142 -6.71 -2.57 -6.77
N GLY A 143 -7.73 -1.71 -6.72
CA GLY A 143 -7.81 -0.55 -5.81
C GLY A 143 -7.99 -0.94 -4.35
N HIS A 144 -8.99 -1.79 -4.04
CA HIS A 144 -9.21 -2.33 -2.70
C HIS A 144 -7.97 -3.02 -2.14
N THR A 145 -7.30 -3.83 -2.96
CA THR A 145 -6.06 -4.50 -2.55
C THR A 145 -4.96 -3.48 -2.25
N THR A 146 -4.82 -2.46 -3.09
CA THR A 146 -3.84 -1.38 -2.88
C THR A 146 -4.04 -0.68 -1.54
N VAL A 147 -5.28 -0.29 -1.23
CA VAL A 147 -5.62 0.37 0.05
C VAL A 147 -5.36 -0.55 1.23
N ALA A 148 -5.79 -1.81 1.16
CA ALA A 148 -5.63 -2.76 2.25
C ALA A 148 -4.16 -3.05 2.57
N PHE A 149 -3.32 -3.24 1.54
CA PHE A 149 -1.89 -3.47 1.73
C PHE A 149 -1.15 -2.20 2.16
N ALA A 150 -1.55 -1.00 1.70
CA ALA A 150 -0.99 0.26 2.20
C ALA A 150 -1.29 0.46 3.70
N LEU A 151 -2.54 0.20 4.12
CA LEU A 151 -2.95 0.27 5.51
C LEU A 151 -2.19 -0.75 6.37
N ALA A 152 -2.15 -2.02 5.92
CA ALA A 152 -1.45 -3.09 6.63
C ALA A 152 0.05 -2.81 6.77
N ALA A 153 0.71 -2.37 5.69
CA ALA A 153 2.13 -2.06 5.69
C ALA A 153 2.46 -0.86 6.59
N SER A 154 1.62 0.18 6.56
CA SER A 154 1.80 1.37 7.39
C SER A 154 1.60 1.08 8.88
N LEU A 155 0.53 0.37 9.24
CA LEU A 155 0.29 -0.02 10.64
C LEU A 155 1.36 -0.99 11.17
N SER A 156 1.80 -1.94 10.34
CA SER A 156 2.91 -2.83 10.67
C SER A 156 4.20 -2.04 10.96
N GLY A 157 4.47 -1.01 10.15
CA GLY A 157 5.60 -0.11 10.31
C GLY A 157 5.55 0.74 11.58
N GLU A 158 4.37 1.00 12.16
CA GLU A 158 4.21 1.75 13.41
C GLU A 158 4.20 0.82 14.65
N ILE A 159 3.57 -0.35 14.55
CA ILE A 159 3.35 -1.26 15.70
C ILE A 159 4.60 -2.10 16.03
N HIS A 160 5.45 -2.41 15.04
CA HIS A 160 6.69 -3.18 15.24
C HIS A 160 6.51 -4.56 15.93
N ASN A 161 5.34 -5.19 15.77
CA ASN A 161 5.06 -6.53 16.28
C ASN A 161 4.83 -7.51 15.12
N PRO A 162 5.59 -8.61 15.02
CA PRO A 162 5.50 -9.55 13.90
C PRO A 162 4.15 -10.29 13.84
N TRP A 163 3.53 -10.60 14.98
CA TRP A 163 2.23 -11.26 15.02
C TRP A 163 1.11 -10.33 14.56
N VAL A 164 1.14 -9.07 15.00
CA VAL A 164 0.19 -8.05 14.52
C VAL A 164 0.38 -7.80 13.03
N SER A 165 1.63 -7.73 12.58
CA SER A 165 1.95 -7.59 11.16
C SER A 165 1.40 -8.76 10.34
N ALA A 166 1.56 -10.00 10.80
CA ALA A 166 1.01 -11.17 10.14
C ALA A 166 -0.52 -11.11 10.02
N VAL A 167 -1.22 -10.69 11.09
CA VAL A 167 -2.68 -10.51 11.06
C VAL A 167 -3.09 -9.41 10.09
N LEU A 168 -2.40 -8.27 10.08
CA LEU A 168 -2.68 -7.16 9.16
C LEU A 168 -2.52 -7.58 7.70
N TYR A 169 -1.41 -8.25 7.36
CA TYR A 169 -1.19 -8.75 6.01
C TYR A 169 -2.13 -9.89 5.62
N ALA A 170 -2.52 -10.76 6.57
CA ALA A 170 -3.54 -11.78 6.33
C ALA A 170 -4.91 -11.14 6.02
N GLY A 171 -5.28 -10.08 6.74
CA GLY A 171 -6.49 -9.29 6.44
C GLY A 171 -6.43 -8.66 5.05
N ALA A 172 -5.31 -8.05 4.69
CA ALA A 172 -5.10 -7.46 3.37
C ALA A 172 -5.13 -8.50 2.23
N ALA A 173 -4.52 -9.67 2.45
CA ALA A 173 -4.61 -10.80 1.52
C ALA A 173 -6.07 -11.30 1.39
N GLY A 174 -6.82 -11.33 2.50
CA GLY A 174 -8.25 -11.63 2.50
C GLY A 174 -9.07 -10.63 1.68
N THR A 175 -8.74 -9.33 1.75
CA THR A 175 -9.33 -8.31 0.86
C THR A 175 -8.99 -8.58 -0.60
N GLY A 176 -7.73 -8.95 -0.92
CA GLY A 176 -7.34 -9.33 -2.27
C GLY A 176 -8.13 -10.54 -2.78
N TRP A 177 -8.23 -11.60 -1.98
CA TRP A 177 -9.03 -12.78 -2.29
C TRP A 177 -10.51 -12.44 -2.50
N SER A 178 -11.08 -11.54 -1.69
CA SER A 178 -12.49 -11.14 -1.85
C SER A 178 -12.75 -10.50 -3.21
N ARG A 179 -11.74 -9.88 -3.85
CA ARG A 179 -11.86 -9.30 -5.20
C ARG A 179 -11.89 -10.35 -6.30
N LEU A 180 -11.17 -11.45 -6.10
CA LEU A 180 -11.22 -12.61 -6.97
C LEU A 180 -12.57 -13.32 -6.82
N ASN A 181 -13.01 -13.57 -5.58
CA ASN A 181 -14.32 -14.17 -5.28
C ASN A 181 -15.47 -13.37 -5.92
N ASP A 182 -15.43 -12.04 -5.82
CA ASP A 182 -16.47 -11.17 -6.40
C ASP A 182 -16.40 -11.06 -7.93
N HIS A 183 -15.46 -11.73 -8.59
CA HIS A 183 -15.28 -11.71 -10.05
C HIS A 183 -14.93 -10.32 -10.60
N LEU A 184 -14.21 -9.51 -9.81
CA LEU A 184 -13.91 -8.11 -10.16
C LEU A 184 -12.47 -7.87 -10.61
N HIS A 185 -11.56 -8.78 -10.27
CA HIS A 185 -10.14 -8.60 -10.54
C HIS A 185 -9.48 -9.94 -10.87
N TRP A 186 -8.53 -9.90 -11.78
CA TRP A 186 -7.63 -11.01 -12.05
C TRP A 186 -6.60 -11.15 -10.90
N PHE A 187 -6.01 -12.33 -10.77
CA PHE A 187 -5.00 -12.58 -9.72
C PHE A 187 -3.80 -11.63 -9.82
N SER A 188 -3.32 -11.36 -11.03
CA SER A 188 -2.23 -10.41 -11.27
C SER A 188 -2.61 -8.95 -10.95
N ASP A 189 -3.89 -8.56 -11.05
CA ASP A 189 -4.35 -7.23 -10.60
C ASP A 189 -4.19 -7.07 -9.09
N VAL A 190 -4.48 -8.14 -8.33
CA VAL A 190 -4.33 -8.22 -6.87
C VAL A 190 -2.86 -8.19 -6.49
N LEU A 191 -2.00 -8.95 -7.18
CA LEU A 191 -0.56 -8.91 -6.93
C LEU A 191 0.04 -7.52 -7.15
N MET A 192 -0.26 -6.87 -8.28
CA MET A 192 0.22 -5.51 -8.51
C MET A 192 -0.36 -4.53 -7.47
N GLY A 193 -1.63 -4.66 -7.11
CA GLY A 193 -2.25 -3.84 -6.07
C GLY A 193 -1.51 -3.94 -4.74
N SER A 194 -1.14 -5.15 -4.31
CA SER A 194 -0.37 -5.36 -3.08
C SER A 194 1.03 -4.72 -3.14
N ALA A 195 1.73 -4.85 -4.28
CA ALA A 195 3.04 -4.24 -4.50
C ALA A 195 2.97 -2.71 -4.43
N VAL A 196 1.98 -2.10 -5.09
CA VAL A 196 1.75 -0.64 -5.05
C VAL A 196 1.44 -0.19 -3.61
N GLY A 197 0.57 -0.90 -2.90
CA GLY A 197 0.20 -0.59 -1.52
C GLY A 197 1.39 -0.59 -0.56
N ILE A 198 2.17 -1.68 -0.57
CA ILE A 198 3.38 -1.82 0.26
C ILE A 198 4.39 -0.72 -0.09
N THR A 199 4.63 -0.49 -1.39
CA THR A 199 5.59 0.52 -1.85
C THR A 199 5.20 1.91 -1.39
N GLY A 200 3.93 2.29 -1.54
CA GLY A 200 3.41 3.59 -1.09
C GLY A 200 3.62 3.82 0.40
N ALA A 201 3.33 2.80 1.23
CA ALA A 201 3.59 2.86 2.67
C ALA A 201 5.08 3.03 2.98
N LYS A 202 5.96 2.23 2.35
CA LYS A 202 7.41 2.30 2.60
C LYS A 202 8.05 3.62 2.15
N VAL A 203 7.55 4.22 1.08
CA VAL A 203 7.98 5.56 0.62
C VAL A 203 7.57 6.63 1.63
N ILE A 204 6.33 6.60 2.13
CA ILE A 204 5.84 7.59 3.10
C ILE A 204 6.50 7.45 4.47
N GLU A 205 6.83 6.24 4.88
CA GLU A 205 7.63 6.00 6.09
C GLU A 205 9.09 6.43 5.94
N GLY A 206 9.51 6.86 4.73
CA GLY A 206 10.89 7.21 4.43
C GLY A 206 11.84 6.01 4.44
N ARG A 207 11.32 4.77 4.41
CA ARG A 207 12.13 3.55 4.37
C ARG A 207 12.63 3.26 2.96
N TRP A 208 11.86 3.62 1.94
CA TRP A 208 12.21 3.42 0.52
C TRP A 208 12.27 4.76 -0.23
N ARG A 209 13.17 4.86 -1.20
CA ARG A 209 13.31 6.01 -2.12
C ARG A 209 13.20 5.52 -3.57
N VAL A 210 12.37 6.15 -4.37
CA VAL A 210 12.21 5.77 -5.80
C VAL A 210 13.32 6.44 -6.62
N PHE A 211 14.22 5.66 -7.22
CA PHE A 211 15.30 6.18 -8.08
C PHE A 211 16.18 7.28 -7.45
N GLY A 212 16.38 7.25 -6.13
CA GLY A 212 17.17 8.26 -5.41
C GLY A 212 16.43 9.59 -5.16
N LEU A 213 15.14 9.68 -5.52
CA LEU A 213 14.32 10.85 -5.23
C LEU A 213 14.00 10.90 -3.73
N HIS A 214 14.27 12.04 -3.10
CA HIS A 214 13.86 12.30 -1.73
C HIS A 214 12.35 12.57 -1.66
N PRO A 215 11.65 12.13 -0.60
CA PRO A 215 10.29 12.60 -0.32
C PRO A 215 10.28 14.13 -0.27
N PRO A 216 9.20 14.78 -0.75
CA PRO A 216 9.14 16.23 -0.74
C PRO A 216 9.21 16.74 0.69
N LYS A 217 10.12 17.68 0.96
CA LYS A 217 10.13 18.39 2.23
C LYS A 217 9.08 19.50 2.15
N PHE A 218 8.06 19.38 2.99
CA PHE A 218 7.12 20.47 3.26
C PHE A 218 7.76 21.39 4.29
N LEU A 219 8.37 22.48 3.82
CA LEU A 219 8.89 23.53 4.68
C LEU A 219 7.77 24.57 4.85
N VAL A 220 7.19 24.59 6.05
CA VAL A 220 6.25 25.64 6.46
C VAL A 220 7.08 26.71 7.15
N GLU A 221 7.32 27.81 6.44
CA GLU A 221 7.97 29.00 6.97
C GLU A 221 6.90 30.09 7.25
N PRO A 222 7.17 31.06 8.14
CA PRO A 222 6.24 32.16 8.41
C PRO A 222 5.86 32.98 7.15
N SER A 223 6.67 32.91 6.10
CA SER A 223 6.51 33.59 4.81
C SER A 223 5.74 32.78 3.76
N GLY A 224 5.43 31.49 4.01
CA GLY A 224 4.70 30.63 3.08
C GLY A 224 5.07 29.15 3.18
N ALA A 225 4.39 28.32 2.40
CA ALA A 225 4.71 26.90 2.25
C ALA A 225 5.51 26.67 0.97
N ARG A 226 6.68 26.01 1.07
CA ARG A 226 7.50 25.62 -0.10
C ARG A 226 7.56 24.10 -0.21
N LEU A 227 7.40 23.61 -1.44
CA LEU A 227 7.63 22.22 -1.82
C LEU A 227 9.02 22.11 -2.46
N GLU A 228 9.95 21.38 -1.84
CA GLU A 228 11.28 21.13 -2.41
C GLU A 228 11.51 19.65 -2.70
N TRP A 229 12.11 19.37 -3.86
CA TRP A 229 12.57 18.06 -4.30
C TRP A 229 14.08 18.09 -4.51
N HIS A 230 14.81 17.15 -3.91
CA HIS A 230 16.25 16.99 -4.10
C HIS A 230 16.54 15.55 -4.56
N ALA A 231 17.45 15.39 -5.52
CA ALA A 231 17.90 14.10 -6.04
C ALA A 231 19.42 13.98 -5.85
N GLU A 232 19.88 12.85 -5.30
CA GLU A 232 21.30 12.49 -5.29
C GLU A 232 21.46 11.28 -6.22
N PHE A 233 22.30 11.42 -7.24
CA PHE A 233 22.59 10.38 -8.23
C PHE A 233 23.89 9.66 -7.90
#